data_AF-A0A7Y6Y711-F1
#
_entry.id   AF-A0A7Y6Y711-F1
#
_cell.length_a   1.000
_cell.length_b   1.000
_cell.length_c   1.000
_cell.angle_alpha   90.00
_cell.angle_beta   90.00
_cell.angle_gamma   90.00
#
_symmetry.space_group_name_H-M   'P 1'
#
loop_
_entity.id
_entity.type
_entity.pdbx_description
1 polymer ?
#
loop_
_entity_poly.entity_id
_entity_poly.type
_entity_poly.pdbx_seq_one_letter_code
_entity_poly.pdbx_strand_id
1 'polypeptide(L)'
;MHPEFKSNKILAKLHLYLGEFVYGGIDGAITTFAVVAGSVGAELESKIIVILGCANLLADGFAMSIGAYLSANSEKDKSKSQKKTETKTPIFIGVFTYISFLIMGLIPIIIYIIDLFKKLEIDLFLVASILTGIVFIIIGTLKSYVTNTNILKGILETLILGTIAAIVAYYVGDILEYIINN
;
A
#
# COMPACT_ATOMS: atom_id res chain seq x y z
N MET A 1 29.40 16.18 32.47
CA MET A 1 28.83 14.82 32.58
C MET A 1 27.53 14.81 31.79
N HIS A 2 27.59 14.62 30.47
CA HIS A 2 26.41 14.48 29.61
C HIS A 2 26.11 12.99 29.47
N PRO A 3 24.91 12.50 29.81
CA PRO A 3 24.60 11.10 29.64
C PRO A 3 24.45 10.81 28.15
N GLU A 4 25.31 9.93 27.64
CA GLU A 4 25.23 9.37 26.30
C GLU A 4 23.90 8.62 26.15
N PHE A 5 23.01 9.16 25.31
CA PHE A 5 21.87 8.40 24.80
C PHE A 5 22.43 7.18 24.06
N LYS A 6 22.34 5.99 24.66
CA LYS A 6 22.37 4.72 23.94
C LYS A 6 21.21 4.74 22.94
N SER A 7 21.45 5.31 21.77
CA SER A 7 20.53 5.25 20.64
C SER A 7 20.26 3.77 20.38
N ASN A 8 19.01 3.37 20.59
CA ASN A 8 18.59 1.99 20.46
C ASN A 8 18.77 1.61 18.98
N LYS A 9 19.80 0.81 18.65
CA LYS A 9 20.15 0.48 17.25
C LYS A 9 18.95 0.00 16.41
N ILE A 10 17.96 -0.59 17.07
CA ILE A 10 16.69 -1.02 16.48
C ILE A 10 15.85 0.17 15.99
N LEU A 11 15.72 1.24 16.79
CA LEU A 11 14.96 2.45 16.42
C LEU A 11 15.62 3.18 15.26
N ALA A 12 16.96 3.29 15.27
CA ALA A 12 17.71 3.88 14.16
C ALA A 12 17.51 3.07 12.86
N LYS A 13 17.51 1.73 12.96
CA LYS A 13 17.27 0.85 11.82
C LYS A 13 15.83 0.97 11.30
N LEU A 14 14.83 1.03 12.18
CA LEU A 14 13.42 1.25 11.80
C LEU A 14 13.22 2.57 11.06
N HIS A 15 13.80 3.67 11.56
CA HIS A 15 13.72 4.97 10.89
C HIS A 15 14.29 4.90 9.45
N LEU A 16 15.41 4.18 9.26
CA LEU A 16 16.04 4.01 7.95
C LEU A 16 15.13 3.33 6.90
N TYR A 17 14.29 2.39 7.32
CA TYR A 17 13.37 1.65 6.43
C TYR A 17 11.93 2.21 6.41
N LEU A 18 11.64 3.22 7.23
CA LEU A 18 10.29 3.79 7.35
C LEU A 18 9.77 4.35 6.02
N GLY A 19 10.66 4.94 5.20
CA GLY A 19 10.26 5.43 3.88
C GLY A 19 9.81 4.32 2.91
N GLU A 20 10.49 3.17 2.93
CA GLU A 20 10.11 2.01 2.10
C GLU A 20 8.79 1.40 2.59
N PHE A 21 8.61 1.37 3.91
CA PHE A 21 7.36 0.94 4.52
C PHE A 21 6.21 1.85 4.12
N VAL A 22 6.37 3.18 4.22
CA VAL A 22 5.33 4.12 3.79
C VAL A 22 5.04 3.95 2.31
N TYR A 23 6.06 3.88 1.46
CA TYR A 23 5.91 3.74 0.02
C TYR A 23 5.13 2.46 -0.35
N GLY A 24 5.54 1.30 0.19
CA GLY A 24 4.83 0.04 -0.01
C GLY A 24 3.39 0.07 0.53
N GLY A 25 3.17 0.72 1.67
CA GLY A 25 1.85 0.80 2.29
C GLY A 25 0.86 1.68 1.51
N ILE A 26 1.31 2.83 1.00
CA ILE A 26 0.49 3.70 0.14
C ILE A 26 0.09 2.92 -1.11
N ASP A 27 1.08 2.32 -1.79
CA ASP A 27 0.83 1.63 -3.05
C ASP A 27 -0.10 0.43 -2.83
N GLY A 28 0.16 -0.40 -1.82
CA GLY A 28 -0.66 -1.56 -1.48
C GLY A 28 -2.11 -1.21 -1.16
N ALA A 29 -2.35 -0.16 -0.37
CA ALA A 29 -3.71 0.29 -0.05
C ALA A 29 -4.43 0.87 -1.28
N ILE A 30 -3.76 1.70 -2.09
CA ILE A 30 -4.37 2.34 -3.27
C ILE A 30 -4.68 1.30 -4.36
N THR A 31 -3.69 0.49 -4.75
CA THR A 31 -3.85 -0.52 -5.81
C THR A 31 -4.93 -1.53 -5.46
N THR A 32 -4.91 -2.03 -4.23
CA THR A 32 -5.88 -3.05 -3.82
C THR A 32 -7.28 -2.47 -3.69
N PHE A 33 -7.43 -1.24 -3.18
CA PHE A 33 -8.72 -0.58 -3.16
C PHE A 33 -9.24 -0.27 -4.57
N ALA A 34 -8.37 0.08 -5.51
CA ALA A 34 -8.74 0.24 -6.92
C ALA A 34 -9.26 -1.08 -7.54
N VAL A 35 -8.63 -2.22 -7.24
CA VAL A 35 -9.12 -3.55 -7.66
C VAL A 35 -10.52 -3.82 -7.09
N VAL A 36 -10.72 -3.53 -5.80
CA VAL A 36 -12.04 -3.65 -5.17
C VAL A 36 -13.05 -2.74 -5.86
N ALA A 37 -12.74 -1.46 -6.05
CA ALA A 37 -13.62 -0.48 -6.68
C ALA A 37 -13.98 -0.86 -8.11
N GLY A 38 -13.01 -1.29 -8.92
CA GLY A 38 -13.27 -1.75 -10.29
C GLY A 38 -14.11 -3.03 -10.35
N SER A 39 -13.88 -3.95 -9.42
CA SER A 39 -14.70 -5.17 -9.34
C SER A 39 -16.14 -4.88 -8.90
N VAL A 40 -16.35 -3.91 -8.00
CA VAL A 40 -17.68 -3.45 -7.62
C VAL A 40 -18.36 -2.70 -8.77
N GLY A 41 -17.60 -1.87 -9.51
CA GLY A 41 -18.11 -1.20 -10.71
C GLY A 41 -18.56 -2.20 -11.79
N ALA A 42 -17.87 -3.34 -11.92
CA ALA A 42 -18.26 -4.44 -12.79
C ALA A 42 -19.30 -5.40 -12.17
N GLU A 43 -19.98 -5.01 -11.09
CA GLU A 43 -21.02 -5.80 -10.41
C GLU A 43 -20.59 -7.23 -10.00
N LEU A 44 -19.30 -7.45 -9.74
CA LEU A 44 -18.76 -8.77 -9.43
C LEU A 44 -19.10 -9.22 -8.00
N GLU A 45 -19.36 -10.51 -7.84
CA GLU A 45 -19.62 -11.12 -6.53
C GLU A 45 -18.41 -11.01 -5.58
N SER A 46 -18.66 -10.94 -4.26
CA SER A 46 -17.62 -10.90 -3.20
C SER A 46 -16.53 -11.97 -3.37
N LYS A 47 -16.92 -13.16 -3.84
CA LYS A 47 -15.98 -14.27 -4.10
C LYS A 47 -14.95 -13.89 -5.16
N ILE A 48 -15.37 -13.25 -6.24
CA ILE A 48 -14.49 -12.81 -7.33
C ILE A 48 -13.62 -11.65 -6.85
N ILE A 49 -14.19 -10.70 -6.12
CA ILE A 49 -13.45 -9.57 -5.51
C ILE A 49 -12.30 -10.08 -4.62
N VAL A 50 -12.54 -11.08 -3.78
CA VAL A 50 -11.51 -11.66 -2.91
C VAL A 50 -10.43 -12.39 -3.72
N ILE A 51 -10.80 -13.11 -4.78
CA ILE A 51 -9.83 -13.80 -5.66
C ILE A 51 -8.93 -12.79 -6.36
N LEU A 52 -9.51 -11.78 -7.01
CA LEU A 52 -8.76 -10.74 -7.74
C LEU A 52 -7.93 -9.90 -6.77
N GLY A 53 -8.52 -9.47 -5.66
CA GLY A 53 -7.84 -8.70 -4.63
C GLY A 53 -6.65 -9.45 -4.03
N CYS A 54 -6.80 -10.71 -3.62
CA CYS A 54 -5.69 -11.49 -3.07
C CYS A 54 -4.61 -11.78 -4.12
N ALA A 55 -5.00 -12.12 -5.35
CA ALA A 55 -4.06 -12.37 -6.44
C ALA A 55 -3.23 -11.13 -6.75
N ASN A 56 -3.89 -9.97 -6.90
CA ASN A 56 -3.24 -8.69 -7.13
C ASN A 56 -2.32 -8.31 -5.96
N LEU A 57 -2.83 -8.42 -4.72
CA LEU A 57 -2.09 -8.06 -3.51
C LEU A 57 -0.75 -8.82 -3.40
N LEU A 58 -0.76 -10.12 -3.70
CA LEU A 58 0.44 -10.96 -3.64
C LEU A 58 1.36 -10.71 -4.84
N ALA A 59 0.81 -10.65 -6.06
CA ALA A 59 1.59 -10.50 -7.28
C ALA A 59 2.27 -9.13 -7.37
N ASP A 60 1.50 -8.05 -7.19
CA ASP A 60 2.00 -6.68 -7.28
C ASP A 60 2.98 -6.38 -6.15
N GLY A 61 2.64 -6.78 -4.92
CA GLY A 61 3.53 -6.61 -3.78
C GLY A 61 4.88 -7.31 -4.00
N PHE A 62 4.86 -8.52 -4.58
CA PHE A 62 6.09 -9.25 -4.87
C PHE A 62 6.90 -8.59 -5.99
N ALA A 63 6.25 -8.16 -7.08
CA ALA A 63 6.89 -7.44 -8.17
C ALA A 63 7.54 -6.13 -7.68
N MET A 64 6.82 -5.36 -6.85
CA MET A 64 7.29 -4.13 -6.24
C MET A 64 8.48 -4.38 -5.31
N SER A 65 8.44 -5.43 -4.49
CA SER A 65 9.54 -5.85 -3.60
C SER A 65 10.81 -6.19 -4.37
N ILE A 66 10.69 -6.94 -5.47
CA ILE A 66 11.81 -7.24 -6.36
C ILE A 66 12.34 -5.94 -6.98
N GLY A 67 11.46 -5.05 -7.46
CA GLY A 67 11.85 -3.77 -8.02
C GLY A 67 12.64 -2.90 -7.03
N ALA A 68 12.17 -2.82 -5.78
CA ALA A 68 12.82 -2.08 -4.71
C ALA A 68 14.19 -2.71 -4.33
N TYR A 69 14.26 -4.04 -4.26
CA TYR A 69 15.51 -4.78 -4.05
C TYR A 69 16.53 -4.52 -5.16
N LEU A 70 16.13 -4.63 -6.42
CA LEU A 70 17.02 -4.44 -7.58
C LEU A 70 17.51 -3.00 -7.67
N SER A 71 16.63 -2.04 -7.39
CA SER A 71 16.97 -0.61 -7.34
C SER A 71 18.02 -0.35 -6.27
N ALA A 72 17.78 -0.85 -5.06
CA ALA A 72 18.72 -0.72 -3.94
C ALA A 72 20.05 -1.46 -4.17
N ASN A 73 20.02 -2.62 -4.81
CA ASN A 73 21.23 -3.37 -5.13
C ASN A 73 22.09 -2.61 -6.16
N SER A 74 21.45 -2.01 -7.16
CA SER A 74 22.11 -1.18 -8.17
C SER A 74 22.74 0.08 -7.56
N GLU A 75 22.05 0.72 -6.61
CA GLU A 75 22.60 1.86 -5.85
C GLU A 75 23.78 1.45 -4.98
N LYS A 76 23.70 0.28 -4.33
CA LYS A 76 24.78 -0.27 -3.52
C LYS A 76 26.04 -0.51 -4.35
N ASP A 77 25.90 -1.05 -5.56
CA ASP A 77 27.03 -1.30 -6.46
C ASP A 77 27.68 0.00 -6.97
N LYS A 78 26.87 1.04 -7.24
CA LYS A 78 27.38 2.40 -7.55
C LYS A 78 28.08 3.06 -6.35
N SER A 79 27.56 2.86 -5.15
CA SER A 79 28.08 3.47 -3.91
C SER A 79 29.44 2.87 -3.48
N LYS A 80 29.68 1.57 -3.77
CA LYS A 80 31.00 0.94 -3.59
C LYS A 80 32.10 1.66 -4.37
N SER A 81 31.80 2.17 -5.56
CA SER A 81 32.73 2.95 -6.38
C SER A 81 32.99 4.36 -5.80
N GLN A 82 32.16 4.86 -4.89
CA GLN A 82 32.21 6.22 -4.34
C GLN A 82 32.56 6.31 -2.83
N LYS A 83 32.94 5.21 -2.16
CA LYS A 83 33.29 5.18 -0.71
C LYS A 83 32.25 5.89 0.20
N LYS A 84 30.94 5.76 -0.06
CA LYS A 84 29.89 6.21 0.87
C LYS A 84 29.59 5.12 1.90
N THR A 85 29.61 5.48 3.18
CA THR A 85 29.70 4.54 4.32
C THR A 85 28.36 4.05 4.89
N GLU A 86 27.21 4.52 4.40
CA GLU A 86 25.90 4.07 4.88
C GLU A 86 24.95 3.73 3.72
N THR A 87 24.83 2.43 3.41
CA THR A 87 23.85 1.94 2.44
C THR A 87 22.86 1.03 3.15
N LYS A 88 21.57 1.30 2.99
CA LYS A 88 20.48 0.38 3.34
C LYS A 88 20.78 -1.02 2.77
N THR A 89 20.42 -2.08 3.49
CA THR A 89 20.59 -3.43 2.97
C THR A 89 19.48 -3.72 1.95
N PRO A 90 19.79 -4.03 0.67
CA PRO A 90 18.78 -4.17 -0.39
C PRO A 90 17.68 -5.17 -0.08
N ILE A 91 18.02 -6.31 0.52
CA ILE A 91 17.06 -7.34 0.92
C ILE A 91 16.03 -6.77 1.90
N PHE A 92 16.47 -5.97 2.87
CA PHE A 92 15.56 -5.39 3.85
C PHE A 92 14.64 -4.33 3.22
N ILE A 93 15.11 -3.57 2.23
CA ILE A 93 14.25 -2.64 1.48
C ILE A 93 13.08 -3.41 0.84
N GLY A 94 13.37 -4.48 0.09
CA GLY A 94 12.33 -5.31 -0.53
C GLY A 94 11.36 -5.88 0.51
N VAL A 95 11.88 -6.46 1.60
CA VAL A 95 11.06 -7.05 2.68
C VAL A 95 10.14 -6.03 3.34
N PHE A 96 10.64 -4.85 3.73
CA PHE A 96 9.81 -3.82 4.37
C PHE A 96 8.75 -3.26 3.43
N THR A 97 9.09 -3.11 2.14
CA THR A 97 8.14 -2.71 1.10
C THR A 97 7.02 -3.75 0.97
N TYR A 98 7.38 -5.03 0.83
CA TYR A 98 6.43 -6.12 0.64
C TYR A 98 5.48 -6.28 1.83
N ILE A 99 6.03 -6.33 3.04
CA ILE A 99 5.22 -6.52 4.25
C ILE A 99 4.24 -5.36 4.42
N SER A 100 4.68 -4.12 4.18
CA SER A 100 3.79 -2.96 4.27
C SER A 100 2.68 -3.02 3.22
N PHE A 101 3.03 -3.37 1.98
CA PHE A 101 2.08 -3.53 0.88
C PHE A 101 0.99 -4.55 1.22
N LEU A 102 1.39 -5.73 1.71
CA LEU A 102 0.44 -6.78 2.11
C LEU A 102 -0.48 -6.34 3.24
N ILE A 103 0.08 -5.75 4.31
CA ILE A 103 -0.71 -5.37 5.49
C ILE A 103 -1.73 -4.29 5.12
N MET A 104 -1.31 -3.27 4.39
CA MET A 104 -2.17 -2.12 4.08
C MET A 104 -3.16 -2.44 2.96
N GLY A 105 -2.74 -3.22 1.96
CA GLY A 105 -3.62 -3.67 0.88
C GLY A 105 -4.64 -4.73 1.29
N LEU A 106 -4.38 -5.51 2.35
CA LEU A 106 -5.38 -6.45 2.87
C LEU A 106 -6.62 -5.76 3.45
N ILE A 107 -6.47 -4.52 3.95
CA ILE A 107 -7.55 -3.79 4.63
C ILE A 107 -8.80 -3.59 3.75
N PRO A 108 -8.70 -3.09 2.50
CA PRO A 108 -9.83 -3.03 1.58
C PRO A 108 -10.58 -4.36 1.37
N ILE A 109 -9.85 -5.48 1.36
CA ILE A 109 -10.41 -6.82 1.05
C ILE A 109 -11.02 -7.49 2.28
N ILE A 110 -10.62 -7.10 3.50
CA ILE A 110 -10.96 -7.84 4.72
C ILE A 110 -12.46 -8.00 4.93
N ILE A 111 -13.25 -6.99 4.57
CA ILE A 111 -14.71 -7.04 4.72
C ILE A 111 -15.35 -8.05 3.77
N TYR A 112 -14.82 -8.15 2.54
CA TYR A 112 -15.27 -9.14 1.56
C TYR A 112 -14.85 -10.56 1.98
N ILE A 113 -13.69 -10.73 2.62
CA ILE A 113 -13.31 -12.03 3.19
C ILE A 113 -14.29 -12.45 4.29
N ILE A 114 -14.69 -11.52 5.17
CA ILE A 114 -15.66 -11.81 6.25
C ILE A 114 -17.01 -12.21 5.66
N ASP A 115 -17.46 -11.53 4.60
CA ASP A 115 -18.70 -11.84 3.89
C ASP A 115 -18.76 -13.28 3.35
N LEU A 116 -17.62 -13.84 2.94
CA LEU A 116 -17.54 -15.25 2.50
C LEU A 116 -17.88 -16.26 3.62
N PHE A 117 -17.57 -15.93 4.88
CA PHE A 117 -17.85 -16.81 6.01
C PHE A 117 -19.21 -16.52 6.66
N LYS A 118 -19.64 -15.25 6.62
CA LYS A 118 -20.90 -14.77 7.18
C LYS A 118 -21.47 -13.75 6.24
N LYS A 119 -22.54 -14.11 5.52
CA LYS A 119 -23.24 -13.20 4.62
C LYS A 119 -23.65 -11.94 5.39
N LEU A 120 -23.09 -10.79 5.02
CA LEU A 120 -23.35 -9.51 5.67
C LEU A 120 -24.45 -8.78 4.90
N GLU A 121 -25.47 -8.29 5.62
CA GLU A 121 -26.55 -7.47 5.05
C GLU A 121 -26.25 -5.97 5.20
N ILE A 122 -25.01 -5.57 4.88
CA ILE A 122 -24.55 -4.18 4.94
C ILE A 122 -23.87 -3.81 3.61
N ASP A 123 -23.72 -2.53 3.32
CA ASP A 123 -22.95 -2.08 2.16
C ASP A 123 -21.45 -2.34 2.37
N LEU A 124 -20.94 -3.42 1.76
CA LEU A 124 -19.55 -3.84 1.86
C LEU A 124 -18.59 -2.79 1.30
N PHE A 125 -18.98 -2.14 0.21
CA PHE A 125 -18.13 -1.17 -0.48
C PHE A 125 -17.97 0.11 0.35
N LEU A 126 -19.05 0.56 1.00
CA LEU A 126 -18.99 1.68 1.94
C LEU A 126 -18.06 1.36 3.12
N VAL A 127 -18.17 0.15 3.71
CA VAL A 127 -17.30 -0.27 4.82
C VAL A 127 -15.83 -0.35 4.36
N ALA A 128 -15.56 -0.95 3.20
CA ALA A 128 -14.22 -1.00 2.61
C ALA A 128 -13.65 0.40 2.38
N SER A 129 -14.47 1.34 1.90
CA SER A 129 -14.09 2.73 1.66
C SER A 129 -13.73 3.45 2.96
N ILE A 130 -14.51 3.26 4.02
CA ILE A 130 -14.23 3.86 5.35
C ILE A 130 -12.94 3.29 5.93
N LEU A 131 -12.76 1.97 5.92
CA LEU A 131 -11.55 1.30 6.41
C LEU A 131 -10.30 1.78 5.65
N THR A 132 -10.40 1.85 4.33
CA THR A 132 -9.31 2.34 3.48
C THR A 132 -9.03 3.82 3.71
N GLY A 133 -10.07 4.65 3.91
CA GLY A 133 -9.92 6.06 4.27
C GLY A 133 -9.13 6.25 5.57
N ILE A 134 -9.38 5.42 6.58
CA ILE A 134 -8.59 5.42 7.82
C ILE A 134 -7.13 5.04 7.53
N VAL A 135 -6.88 4.04 6.69
CA VAL A 135 -5.53 3.66 6.27
C VAL A 135 -4.82 4.81 5.54
N PHE A 136 -5.48 5.50 4.61
CA PHE A 136 -4.91 6.64 3.91
C PHE A 136 -4.58 7.81 4.85
N ILE A 137 -5.39 8.06 5.87
CA ILE A 137 -5.07 9.04 6.91
C ILE A 137 -3.82 8.61 7.69
N ILE A 138 -3.78 7.37 8.17
CA ILE A 138 -2.64 6.85 8.95
C ILE A 138 -1.36 6.91 8.12
N ILE A 139 -1.34 6.35 6.91
CA ILE A 139 -0.14 6.33 6.09
C ILE A 139 0.20 7.73 5.56
N GLY A 140 -0.79 8.59 5.30
CA GLY A 140 -0.59 10.00 4.96
C GLY A 140 0.14 10.78 6.05
N THR A 141 -0.15 10.51 7.32
CA THR A 141 0.60 11.09 8.46
C THR A 141 2.05 10.58 8.48
N LEU A 142 2.25 9.26 8.30
CA LEU A 142 3.59 8.65 8.28
C LEU A 142 4.43 9.16 7.10
N LYS A 143 3.81 9.34 5.92
CA LYS A 143 4.41 9.97 4.75
C LYS A 143 4.90 11.37 5.06
N SER A 144 4.07 12.16 5.74
CA SER A 144 4.42 13.54 6.11
C SER A 144 5.60 13.57 7.08
N TYR A 145 5.65 12.62 8.02
CA TYR A 145 6.77 12.45 8.94
C TYR A 145 8.08 12.10 8.21
N VAL A 146 8.05 11.12 7.30
CA VAL A 146 9.25 10.70 6.54
C VAL A 146 9.75 11.81 5.60
N THR A 147 8.83 12.53 4.97
CA THR A 147 9.17 13.56 3.96
C THR A 147 9.40 14.94 4.56
N ASN A 148 9.24 15.12 5.88
CA ASN A 148 9.27 16.41 6.56
C ASN A 148 8.32 17.45 5.92
N THR A 149 7.14 17.01 5.51
CA THR A 149 6.10 17.86 4.93
C THR A 149 4.94 18.07 5.90
N ASN A 150 4.03 18.99 5.57
CA ASN A 150 2.85 19.25 6.40
C ASN A 150 1.93 18.01 6.44
N ILE A 151 1.54 17.60 7.65
CA ILE A 151 0.69 16.42 7.91
C ILE A 151 -0.63 16.47 7.12
N LEU A 152 -1.31 17.62 7.13
CA LEU A 152 -2.59 17.77 6.44
C LEU A 152 -2.40 17.62 4.94
N LYS A 153 -1.33 18.20 4.38
CA LYS A 153 -1.00 18.06 2.96
C LYS A 153 -0.76 16.61 2.59
N GLY A 154 0.02 15.87 3.39
CA GLY A 154 0.30 14.47 3.09
C GLY A 154 -0.92 13.56 3.18
N ILE A 155 -1.82 13.79 4.14
CA ILE A 155 -3.12 13.10 4.24
C ILE A 155 -3.98 13.40 3.01
N LEU A 156 -4.15 14.68 2.66
CA LEU A 156 -4.99 15.09 1.53
C LEU A 156 -4.49 14.52 0.21
N GLU A 157 -3.18 14.59 -0.05
CA GLU A 157 -2.58 13.98 -1.24
C GLU A 157 -2.88 12.48 -1.33
N THR A 158 -2.71 11.74 -0.23
CA THR A 158 -2.95 10.28 -0.24
C THR A 158 -4.43 9.96 -0.45
N LEU A 159 -5.34 10.68 0.22
CA LEU A 159 -6.78 10.53 0.02
C LEU A 159 -7.19 10.84 -1.42
N ILE A 160 -6.73 11.97 -1.97
CA ILE A 160 -7.08 12.40 -3.34
C ILE A 160 -6.58 11.38 -4.37
N LEU A 161 -5.32 10.94 -4.26
CA LEU A 161 -4.76 9.95 -5.19
C LEU A 161 -5.52 8.61 -5.11
N GLY A 162 -5.81 8.13 -3.90
CA GLY A 162 -6.57 6.91 -3.70
C GLY A 162 -8.01 7.00 -4.21
N THR A 163 -8.70 8.12 -3.96
CA THR A 163 -10.05 8.36 -4.47
C THR A 163 -10.07 8.45 -6.00
N ILE A 164 -9.13 9.15 -6.62
CA ILE A 164 -9.03 9.23 -8.09
C ILE A 164 -8.81 7.83 -8.68
N ALA A 165 -7.87 7.06 -8.12
CA ALA A 165 -7.60 5.70 -8.60
C ALA A 165 -8.85 4.80 -8.50
N ALA A 166 -9.57 4.87 -7.37
CA ALA A 166 -10.79 4.10 -7.16
C ALA A 166 -11.92 4.52 -8.12
N ILE A 167 -12.12 5.83 -8.33
CA ILE A 167 -13.12 6.34 -9.28
C ILE A 167 -12.82 5.85 -10.70
N VAL A 168 -11.56 5.98 -11.13
CA VAL A 168 -11.16 5.51 -12.46
C VAL A 168 -11.40 4.01 -12.60
N ALA A 169 -10.98 3.21 -11.63
CA ALA A 169 -11.18 1.76 -11.67
C ALA A 169 -12.66 1.37 -11.68
N TYR A 170 -13.48 1.99 -10.81
CA TYR A 170 -14.93 1.75 -10.74
C TYR A 170 -15.59 1.96 -12.10
N TYR A 171 -15.39 3.13 -12.72
CA TYR A 171 -16.00 3.43 -14.01
C TYR A 171 -15.45 2.58 -15.16
N VAL A 172 -14.18 2.18 -15.10
CA VAL A 172 -13.65 1.20 -16.07
C VAL A 172 -14.37 -0.14 -15.93
N GLY A 173 -14.62 -0.60 -14.70
CA GLY A 173 -15.41 -1.81 -14.44
C GLY A 173 -16.83 -1.71 -14.98
N ASP A 174 -17.53 -0.61 -14.63
CA ASP A 174 -18.91 -0.32 -15.06
C ASP A 174 -19.06 -0.28 -16.59
N ILE A 175 -18.17 0.43 -17.27
CA ILE A 175 -18.17 0.52 -18.74
C ILE A 175 -17.93 -0.84 -19.38
N LEU A 176 -16.98 -1.63 -18.85
CA LEU A 176 -16.67 -2.94 -19.42
C LEU A 176 -17.82 -3.93 -19.21
N GLU A 177 -18.47 -3.92 -18.05
CA GLU A 177 -19.64 -4.75 -17.78
C GLU A 177 -20.80 -4.38 -18.72
N TYR A 178 -21.03 -3.08 -18.93
CA TYR A 178 -22.01 -2.62 -19.91
C TYR A 178 -21.71 -3.11 -21.33
N ILE A 179 -20.46 -3.10 -21.77
CA ILE A 179 -20.06 -3.56 -23.11
C ILE A 179 -20.19 -5.08 -23.25
N ILE A 180 -19.94 -5.85 -22.19
CA ILE A 180 -19.98 -7.32 -22.24
C ILE A 180 -21.42 -7.84 -22.27
N ASN A 181 -22.36 -7.16 -21.60
CA ASN A 181 -23.73 -7.61 -21.43
C ASN A 181 -24.74 -7.04 -22.46
N ASN A 182 -24.32 -6.14 -23.35
CA ASN A 182 -25.14 -5.55 -24.42
C ASN A 182 -24.62 -5.94 -25.81
#